data_AF-A0A945KE09-F1
#
_entry.id   AF-A0A945KE09-F1
#
_cell.length_a   1.000
_cell.length_b   1.000
_cell.length_c   1.000
_cell.angle_alpha   90.00
_cell.angle_beta   90.00
_cell.angle_gamma   90.00
#
_symmetry.space_group_name_H-M   'P 1'
#
loop_
_entity.id
_entity.type
_entity.pdbx_description
1 polymer ?
#
loop_
_entity_poly.entity_id
_entity_poly.type
_entity_poly.pdbx_seq_one_letter_code
_entity_poly.pdbx_strand_id
1 'polypeptide(L)'
;MQKSNQKGFTLIELMIVVAIIGILAAVALPQYQSYVAKSKFAETISSVNQVKAAIEVCAQIEGALTSCDTYAELDITNASVIASPNVTTVDITATTAVVTGTGYDGKTYVITPTKADALSDTTWATTGTCGAAGWC
;
A
#
# COMPACT_ATOMS: atom_id res chain seq x y z
N MET A 1 59.82 -25.18 9.11
CA MET A 1 58.93 -24.07 8.71
C MET A 1 58.08 -24.57 7.54
N GLN A 2 56.82 -24.94 7.78
CA GLN A 2 55.94 -25.39 6.70
C GLN A 2 55.49 -24.16 5.89
N LYS A 3 55.80 -24.15 4.59
CA LYS A 3 55.38 -23.10 3.65
C LYS A 3 53.91 -23.37 3.31
N SER A 4 52.99 -22.66 3.95
CA SER A 4 51.58 -22.66 3.53
C SER A 4 51.51 -22.11 2.10
N ASN A 5 51.18 -22.97 1.14
CA ASN A 5 51.04 -22.59 -0.26
C ASN A 5 49.71 -21.85 -0.41
N GLN A 6 49.70 -20.54 -0.14
CA GLN A 6 48.54 -19.69 -0.35
C GLN A 6 48.21 -19.66 -1.86
N LYS A 7 47.23 -20.47 -2.26
CA LYS A 7 46.63 -20.40 -3.58
C LYS A 7 45.79 -19.13 -3.63
N GLY A 8 46.26 -18.11 -4.35
CA GLY A 8 45.48 -16.91 -4.64
C GLY A 8 44.31 -17.24 -5.58
N PHE A 9 43.26 -16.42 -5.51
CA PHE A 9 42.13 -16.47 -6.44
C PHE A 9 42.61 -16.12 -7.87
N THR A 10 42.13 -16.85 -8.88
CA THR A 10 42.46 -16.53 -10.27
C THR A 10 41.57 -15.40 -10.80
N LEU A 11 42.09 -14.61 -11.75
CA LEU A 11 41.29 -13.58 -12.43
C LEU A 11 40.10 -14.18 -13.18
N ILE A 12 40.26 -15.41 -13.70
CA ILE A 12 39.18 -16.13 -14.37
C ILE A 12 38.05 -16.49 -13.40
N GLU A 13 38.38 -16.98 -12.20
CA GLU A 13 37.36 -17.26 -11.17
C GLU A 13 36.61 -15.99 -10.78
N LEU A 14 37.32 -14.87 -10.62
CA LEU A 14 36.69 -13.60 -10.26
C LEU A 14 35.77 -13.08 -11.40
N MET A 15 36.19 -13.22 -12.66
CA MET A 15 35.37 -12.82 -13.81
C MET A 15 34.09 -13.66 -13.94
N ILE A 16 34.15 -14.98 -13.70
CA ILE A 16 32.97 -15.85 -13.74
C ILE A 16 31.99 -15.47 -12.62
N VAL A 17 32.48 -15.20 -11.40
CA VAL A 17 31.63 -14.78 -10.28
C VAL A 17 30.90 -13.47 -10.60
N VAL A 18 31.61 -12.48 -11.13
CA VAL A 18 30.99 -11.20 -11.52
C VAL A 18 29.95 -11.39 -12.62
N ALA A 19 30.20 -12.26 -13.60
CA ALA A 19 29.24 -12.57 -14.66
C ALA A 19 27.94 -13.18 -14.09
N ILE A 20 28.05 -14.13 -13.15
CA ILE A 20 26.88 -14.75 -12.51
C ILE A 20 26.11 -13.72 -11.66
N ILE A 21 26.81 -12.91 -10.86
CA ILE A 21 26.17 -11.84 -10.06
C ILE A 21 25.45 -10.84 -10.97
N GLY A 22 26.03 -10.49 -12.12
CA GLY A 22 25.41 -9.61 -13.10
C GLY A 22 24.07 -10.14 -13.62
N ILE A 23 24.01 -11.43 -13.96
CA ILE A 23 22.76 -12.08 -14.42
C ILE A 23 21.71 -12.08 -13.30
N LEU A 24 22.09 -12.48 -12.09
CA LEU A 24 21.17 -12.52 -10.95
C LEU A 24 20.65 -11.14 -10.59
N ALA A 25 21.52 -10.11 -10.60
CA ALA A 25 21.14 -8.74 -10.28
C ALA A 25 20.13 -8.16 -11.29
N ALA A 26 20.28 -8.48 -12.59
CA ALA A 26 19.36 -8.00 -13.63
C ALA A 26 17.91 -8.46 -13.41
N VAL A 27 17.70 -9.66 -12.83
CA VAL A 27 16.36 -10.19 -12.52
C VAL A 27 15.91 -9.78 -11.11
N ALA A 28 16.82 -9.79 -10.13
CA ALA A 28 16.49 -9.57 -8.73
C ALA A 28 16.19 -8.08 -8.41
N LEU A 29 16.93 -7.14 -8.99
CA LEU A 29 16.75 -5.71 -8.73
C LEU A 29 15.34 -5.18 -9.06
N PRO A 30 14.76 -5.42 -10.24
CA PRO A 30 13.41 -4.93 -10.55
C PRO A 30 12.36 -5.55 -9.63
N GLN A 31 12.49 -6.84 -9.28
CA GLN A 31 11.58 -7.49 -8.33
C GLN A 31 11.68 -6.88 -6.93
N TYR A 32 12.91 -6.65 -6.45
CA TYR A 32 13.14 -6.02 -5.16
C TYR A 32 12.58 -4.59 -5.10
N GLN A 33 12.75 -3.80 -6.15
CA GLN A 33 12.16 -2.46 -6.25
C GLN A 33 10.63 -2.50 -6.18
N SER A 34 9.99 -3.43 -6.91
CA SER A 34 8.54 -3.61 -6.84
C SER A 34 8.06 -4.05 -5.44
N TYR A 35 8.83 -4.91 -4.76
CA TYR A 35 8.51 -5.34 -3.40
C TYR A 35 8.59 -4.17 -2.39
N VAL A 36 9.62 -3.33 -2.50
CA VAL A 36 9.77 -2.13 -1.66
C VAL A 36 8.63 -1.14 -1.94
N ALA A 37 8.28 -0.94 -3.21
CA ALA A 37 7.16 -0.08 -3.59
C ALA A 37 5.82 -0.57 -3.00
N LYS A 38 5.53 -1.88 -3.13
CA LYS A 38 4.34 -2.50 -2.53
C LYS A 38 4.33 -2.38 -1.01
N SER A 39 5.48 -2.55 -0.37
CA SER A 39 5.61 -2.41 1.10
C SER A 39 5.28 -0.98 1.56
N LYS A 40 5.77 0.05 0.84
CA LYS A 40 5.41 1.45 1.11
C LYS A 40 3.92 1.71 0.88
N PHE A 41 3.36 1.13 -0.19
CA PHE A 41 1.95 1.30 -0.52
C PHE A 41 1.00 0.62 0.50
N ALA A 42 1.46 -0.41 1.21
CA ALA A 42 0.68 -1.06 2.27
C ALA A 42 0.27 -0.08 3.39
N GLU A 43 1.04 0.98 3.60
CA GLU A 43 0.71 2.05 4.55
C GLU A 43 -0.52 2.85 4.09
N THR A 44 -0.66 3.11 2.78
CA THR A 44 -1.86 3.73 2.20
C THR A 44 -3.09 2.85 2.38
N ILE A 45 -2.94 1.54 2.16
CA ILE A 45 -4.02 0.57 2.39
C ILE A 45 -4.45 0.58 3.87
N SER A 46 -3.47 0.62 4.79
CA SER A 46 -3.74 0.72 6.23
C SER A 46 -4.50 2.00 6.58
N SER A 47 -4.07 3.17 6.07
CA SER A 47 -4.75 4.45 6.31
C SER A 47 -6.19 4.45 5.80
N VAL A 48 -6.43 3.91 4.60
CA VAL A 48 -7.79 3.81 4.04
C VAL A 48 -8.65 2.86 4.88
N ASN A 49 -8.11 1.74 5.34
CA ASN A 49 -8.83 0.79 6.20
C ASN A 49 -9.16 1.36 7.59
N GLN A 50 -8.34 2.28 8.12
CA GLN A 50 -8.66 2.98 9.36
C GLN A 50 -9.89 3.87 9.18
N VAL A 51 -9.96 4.63 8.07
CA VAL A 51 -11.15 5.43 7.74
C VAL A 51 -12.36 4.53 7.53
N LYS A 52 -12.21 3.42 6.78
CA LYS A 52 -13.27 2.42 6.59
C LYS A 52 -13.86 1.95 7.92
N ALA A 53 -13.00 1.58 8.87
CA ALA A 53 -13.43 1.11 10.17
C ALA A 53 -14.19 2.21 10.94
N ALA A 54 -13.73 3.46 10.88
CA ALA A 54 -14.45 4.59 11.47
C ALA A 54 -15.83 4.78 10.84
N ILE A 55 -15.93 4.69 9.51
CA ILE A 55 -17.20 4.74 8.77
C ILE A 55 -18.14 3.61 9.21
N GLU A 56 -17.64 2.38 9.31
CA GLU A 56 -18.44 1.22 9.73
C GLU A 56 -18.97 1.39 11.16
N VAL A 57 -18.15 1.90 12.08
CA VAL A 57 -18.58 2.18 13.47
C VAL A 57 -19.61 3.31 13.52
N CYS A 58 -19.37 4.42 12.80
CA CYS A 58 -20.32 5.52 12.74
C CYS A 58 -21.67 5.07 12.16
N ALA A 59 -21.65 4.32 11.06
CA ALA A 59 -22.87 3.87 10.40
C ALA A 59 -23.65 2.83 11.22
N GLN A 60 -23.01 2.11 12.15
CA GLN A 60 -23.70 1.28 13.14
C GLN A 60 -24.52 2.10 14.14
N ILE A 61 -24.11 3.34 14.42
CA ILE A 61 -24.79 4.24 15.35
C ILE A 61 -25.88 5.03 14.61
N GLU A 62 -25.54 5.61 13.46
CA GLU A 62 -26.43 6.49 12.69
C GLU A 62 -27.41 5.72 11.78
N GLY A 63 -27.12 4.45 11.47
CA GLY A 63 -27.95 3.59 10.62
C GLY A 63 -27.79 3.82 9.11
N ALA A 64 -27.01 4.82 8.69
CA ALA A 64 -26.75 5.15 7.28
C ALA A 64 -25.29 5.58 7.07
N LEU A 65 -24.70 5.25 5.91
CA LEU A 65 -23.33 5.66 5.57
C LEU A 65 -23.26 7.12 5.10
N THR A 66 -24.36 7.69 4.60
CA THR A 66 -24.49 9.11 4.21
C THR A 66 -24.37 10.08 5.38
N SER A 67 -24.47 9.60 6.62
CA SER A 67 -24.25 10.40 7.84
C SER A 67 -22.81 10.26 8.37
N CYS A 68 -21.97 9.52 7.65
CA CYS A 68 -20.65 9.06 8.08
C CYS A 68 -19.66 9.16 6.91
N ASP A 69 -19.72 10.24 6.14
CA ASP A 69 -18.96 10.41 4.90
C ASP A 69 -18.02 11.63 4.91
N THR A 70 -17.88 12.27 6.07
CA THR A 70 -16.90 13.33 6.32
C THR A 70 -16.05 13.05 7.55
N TYR A 71 -14.84 13.60 7.59
CA TYR A 71 -13.96 13.50 8.76
C TYR A 71 -14.62 13.99 10.06
N ALA A 72 -15.43 15.05 9.98
CA ALA A 72 -16.10 15.63 11.13
C ALA A 72 -17.17 14.70 11.71
N GLU A 73 -17.93 14.00 10.86
CA GLU A 73 -18.94 13.01 11.31
C GLU A 73 -18.30 11.78 11.95
N LEU A 74 -17.10 11.43 11.50
CA LEU A 74 -16.35 10.28 12.01
C LEU A 74 -15.52 10.59 13.27
N ASP A 75 -15.53 11.84 13.76
CA ASP A 75 -14.70 12.32 14.87
C ASP A 75 -13.20 11.98 14.70
N ILE A 76 -12.71 12.03 13.46
CA ILE A 76 -11.30 11.81 13.12
C ILE A 76 -10.77 12.96 12.27
N THR A 77 -9.45 13.06 12.16
CA THR A 77 -8.82 14.10 11.33
C THR A 77 -8.08 13.50 10.15
N ASN A 78 -7.95 14.27 9.08
CA ASN A 78 -7.11 13.87 7.95
C ASN A 78 -5.65 13.63 8.40
N ALA A 79 -5.14 14.45 9.32
CA ALA A 79 -3.80 14.30 9.88
C ALA A 79 -3.60 12.99 10.68
N SER A 80 -4.64 12.48 11.36
CA SER A 80 -4.52 11.21 12.10
C SER A 80 -4.45 9.99 11.18
N VAL A 81 -4.94 10.09 9.94
CA VAL A 81 -4.91 8.99 8.96
C VAL A 81 -3.74 9.10 7.98
N ILE A 82 -3.21 10.30 7.76
CA ILE A 82 -1.97 10.55 7.00
C ILE A 82 -0.79 10.65 7.98
N ALA A 83 -0.49 9.55 8.66
CA ALA A 83 0.60 9.47 9.63
C ALA A 83 1.96 9.07 9.03
N SER A 84 1.99 8.72 7.74
CA SER A 84 3.18 8.24 7.04
C SER A 84 3.55 9.13 5.85
N PRO A 85 4.86 9.33 5.55
CA PRO A 85 5.31 10.01 4.34
C PRO A 85 4.96 9.28 3.04
N ASN A 86 4.59 7.99 3.09
CA ASN A 86 4.19 7.23 1.91
C ASN A 86 2.69 7.37 1.58
N VAL A 87 1.94 8.13 2.39
CA VAL A 87 0.53 8.46 2.15
C VAL A 87 0.46 9.94 1.80
N THR A 88 -0.08 10.26 0.62
CA THR A 88 -0.17 11.64 0.12
C THR A 88 -1.53 12.23 0.46
N THR A 89 -2.61 11.50 0.16
CA THR A 89 -3.98 11.91 0.52
C THR A 89 -4.79 10.71 0.97
N VAL A 90 -5.77 10.98 1.82
CA VAL A 90 -6.92 10.11 2.04
C VAL A 90 -8.13 11.03 1.97
N ASP A 91 -9.07 10.73 1.09
CA ASP A 91 -10.22 11.56 0.80
C ASP A 91 -11.49 10.73 0.95
N ILE A 92 -12.52 11.30 1.57
CA ILE A 92 -13.84 10.69 1.70
C ILE A 92 -14.80 11.45 0.79
N THR A 93 -15.50 10.73 -0.07
CA THR A 93 -16.48 11.32 -0.98
C THR A 93 -17.82 11.39 -0.29
N ALA A 94 -18.30 12.62 -0.07
CA ALA A 94 -19.61 12.87 0.51
C ALA A 94 -20.74 12.17 -0.28
N THR A 95 -21.86 11.89 0.40
CA THR A 95 -23.04 11.16 -0.06
C THR A 95 -22.82 9.69 -0.41
N THR A 96 -21.57 9.25 -0.59
CA THR A 96 -21.27 7.88 -1.05
C THR A 96 -20.34 7.11 -0.12
N ALA A 97 -19.73 7.78 0.86
CA ALA A 97 -18.72 7.22 1.77
C ALA A 97 -17.57 6.48 1.05
N VAL A 98 -17.27 6.85 -0.20
CA VAL A 98 -16.14 6.30 -0.96
C VAL A 98 -14.85 6.87 -0.39
N VAL A 99 -13.93 6.00 0.02
CA VAL A 99 -12.62 6.42 0.54
C VAL A 99 -11.56 6.17 -0.53
N THR A 100 -10.83 7.22 -0.87
CA THR A 100 -9.72 7.20 -1.84
C THR A 100 -8.43 7.55 -1.13
N GLY A 101 -7.51 6.60 -1.03
CA GLY A 101 -6.14 6.86 -0.57
C GLY A 101 -5.20 6.99 -1.76
N THR A 102 -4.44 8.08 -1.82
CA THR A 102 -3.32 8.25 -2.75
C THR A 102 -2.01 8.06 -1.99
N GLY A 103 -1.19 7.14 -2.49
CA GLY A 103 0.01 6.68 -1.81
C GLY A 103 1.29 6.83 -2.61
N TYR A 104 2.26 5.99 -2.26
CA TYR A 104 3.55 5.88 -2.94
C TYR A 104 3.40 5.87 -4.46
N ASP A 105 4.20 6.69 -5.15
CA ASP A 105 4.22 6.82 -6.62
C ASP A 105 2.85 7.23 -7.22
N GLY A 106 2.05 7.99 -6.46
CA GLY A 106 0.76 8.51 -6.88
C GLY A 106 -0.29 7.43 -7.14
N LYS A 107 -0.06 6.19 -6.71
CA LYS A 107 -1.03 5.10 -6.91
C LYS A 107 -2.20 5.28 -5.94
N THR A 108 -3.39 4.87 -6.39
CA THR A 108 -4.61 4.98 -5.61
C THR A 108 -5.10 3.63 -5.12
N TYR A 109 -5.64 3.63 -3.91
CA TYR A 109 -6.43 2.55 -3.30
C TYR A 109 -7.80 3.11 -2.97
N VAL A 110 -8.84 2.60 -3.62
CA VAL A 110 -10.22 3.11 -3.50
C VAL A 110 -11.09 2.01 -2.94
N ILE A 111 -11.83 2.32 -1.88
CA ILE A 111 -12.87 1.44 -1.35
C ILE A 111 -14.23 2.10 -1.53
N THR A 112 -15.17 1.35 -2.08
CA THR A 112 -16.51 1.81 -2.40
C THR A 112 -17.52 0.91 -1.71
N PRO A 113 -18.41 1.44 -0.85
CA PRO A 113 -19.49 0.64 -0.30
C PRO A 113 -20.47 0.27 -1.41
N THR A 114 -20.98 -0.96 -1.42
CA THR A 114 -21.92 -1.43 -2.44
C THR A 114 -23.32 -0.81 -2.31
N LYS A 115 -23.61 -0.20 -1.16
CA LYS A 115 -24.85 0.54 -0.88
C LYS A 115 -24.45 1.79 -0.10
N ALA A 116 -24.83 2.98 -0.60
CA ALA A 116 -24.50 4.25 0.06
C ALA A 116 -25.50 4.59 1.19
N ASP A 117 -26.75 4.10 1.09
CA ASP A 117 -27.84 4.59 1.95
C ASP A 117 -28.22 3.63 3.09
N ALA A 118 -27.56 2.48 3.24
CA ALA A 118 -27.94 1.49 4.24
C ALA A 118 -26.75 0.62 4.66
N LEU A 119 -26.55 0.46 5.98
CA LEU A 119 -25.51 -0.41 6.51
C LEU A 119 -25.79 -1.91 6.27
N SER A 120 -27.07 -2.31 6.24
CA SER A 120 -27.47 -3.72 6.12
C SER A 120 -26.93 -4.32 4.82
N ASP A 121 -26.08 -5.33 4.95
CA ASP A 121 -25.52 -6.06 3.80
C ASP A 121 -24.69 -5.15 2.87
N THR A 122 -23.97 -4.18 3.45
CA THR A 122 -22.93 -3.42 2.73
C THR A 122 -21.65 -4.24 2.66
N THR A 123 -21.17 -4.44 1.44
CA THR A 123 -19.83 -4.95 1.16
C THR A 123 -18.99 -3.81 0.58
N TRP A 124 -17.67 -3.96 0.62
CA TRP A 124 -16.76 -2.92 0.11
C TRP A 124 -16.05 -3.46 -1.12
N ALA A 125 -16.28 -2.82 -2.26
CA ALA A 125 -15.53 -3.07 -3.48
C ALA A 125 -14.20 -2.32 -3.41
N THR A 126 -13.11 -3.01 -3.73
CA THR A 126 -11.78 -2.40 -3.81
C THR A 126 -11.42 -2.16 -5.27
N THR A 127 -11.03 -0.93 -5.61
CA THR A 127 -10.52 -0.53 -6.91
C THR A 127 -9.30 0.38 -6.75
N GLY A 128 -8.79 0.93 -7.85
CA GLY A 128 -7.66 1.86 -7.85
C GLY A 128 -6.52 1.42 -8.76
N THR A 129 -5.57 2.31 -8.98
CA THR A 129 -4.43 2.04 -9.87
C THR A 129 -3.44 1.03 -9.30
N CYS A 130 -3.54 0.70 -8.00
CA CYS A 130 -2.70 -0.32 -7.36
C CYS A 130 -2.92 -1.73 -7.92
N GLY A 131 -4.10 -2.02 -8.47
CA GLY A 131 -4.43 -3.32 -9.05
C GLY A 131 -3.60 -3.61 -10.30
N ALA A 132 -3.49 -2.62 -11.19
CA ALA A 132 -2.63 -2.72 -12.38
C ALA A 132 -1.13 -2.83 -12.02
N ALA A 133 -0.73 -2.31 -10.86
CA ALA A 133 0.64 -2.40 -10.35
C ALA A 133 0.93 -3.69 -9.55
N GLY A 134 -0.10 -4.49 -9.22
CA GLY A 134 0.04 -5.69 -8.38
C GLY A 134 0.34 -5.41 -6.90
N TRP A 135 0.04 -4.19 -6.44
CA TRP A 135 0.27 -3.75 -5.07
C TRP A 135 -0.96 -3.97 -4.19
N CYS A 136 -2.13 -3.98 -4.82
CA CYS A 136 -3.39 -4.57 -4.40
C CYS A 136 -3.89 -5.43 -5.59
#